data_AF-A0A7X4EYE3-F1
#
_entry.id   AF-A0A7X4EYE3-F1
#
_cell.length_a   1.000
_cell.length_b   1.000
_cell.length_c   1.000
_cell.angle_alpha   90.00
_cell.angle_beta   90.00
_cell.angle_gamma   90.00
#
_symmetry.space_group_name_H-M   'P 1'
#
loop_
_entity.id
_entity.type
_entity.pdbx_description
1 polymer ?
#
loop_
_entity_poly.entity_id
_entity_poly.type
_entity_poly.pdbx_seq_one_letter_code
_entity_poly.pdbx_strand_id
1 'polypeptide(L)'
;DAYPASNGAGWRGVLDSSGLHREGRKLGLGSSAAALTAWCGAWLACMGQGIAAARPDALQGFIETHKAWQGGTGSGLDVAASFHGGVIRFQLDEETGAQVDRAKMPDGVGFVSVFVRTSASTQKHLKQFRARAAESPASAAFWMDSLNRLAETGIGRAMADDADGFLDTIRDYAGGLQALGEWMGAAIFTPEHLQMLELAERFGLAYKVSGAGGGDLGLAFGVDPEALAGFRKAADERYDTINLAVDPLGLDVEIVDR
;
A
#
# COMPACT_ATOMS: atom_id res chain seq x y z
N ASP A 1 3.82 -10.28 49.92
CA ASP A 1 4.14 -11.22 48.83
C ASP A 1 4.97 -10.54 47.77
N ALA A 2 6.24 -10.90 47.73
CA ALA A 2 7.23 -10.36 46.81
C ALA A 2 6.98 -10.91 45.41
N TYR A 3 6.85 -10.02 44.43
CA TYR A 3 7.08 -10.40 43.03
C TYR A 3 8.53 -10.90 42.92
N PRO A 4 8.78 -12.08 42.32
CA PRO A 4 10.15 -12.49 42.06
C PRO A 4 10.77 -11.46 41.12
N ALA A 5 11.88 -10.86 41.54
CA ALA A 5 12.71 -10.03 40.69
C ALA A 5 13.14 -10.91 39.51
N SER A 6 12.56 -10.66 38.33
CA SER A 6 13.10 -11.21 37.11
C SER A 6 14.52 -10.67 36.98
N ASN A 7 15.50 -11.56 36.82
CA ASN A 7 16.79 -11.18 36.26
C ASN A 7 16.50 -10.70 34.83
N GLY A 8 16.11 -9.44 34.70
CA GLY A 8 15.76 -8.81 33.44
C GLY A 8 17.02 -8.70 32.63
N ALA A 9 17.32 -9.71 31.83
CA ALA A 9 18.28 -9.59 30.75
C ALA A 9 17.84 -8.38 29.92
N GLY A 10 18.66 -7.33 29.91
CA GLY A 10 18.39 -6.15 29.11
C GLY A 10 18.42 -6.55 27.63
N TRP A 11 17.34 -6.26 26.91
CA TRP A 11 17.29 -6.47 25.47
C TRP A 11 17.87 -5.25 24.76
N ARG A 12 18.64 -5.48 23.69
CA ARG A 12 19.08 -4.44 22.77
C ARG A 12 18.68 -4.84 21.37
N GLY A 13 17.90 -4.00 20.70
CA GLY A 13 17.55 -4.14 19.29
C GLY A 13 18.01 -2.93 18.49
N VAL A 14 18.23 -3.14 17.19
CA VAL A 14 18.48 -2.09 16.21
C VAL A 14 17.48 -2.28 15.09
N LEU A 15 16.83 -1.21 14.66
CA LEU A 15 15.86 -1.20 13.58
C LEU A 15 16.34 -0.24 12.50
N ASP A 16 16.59 -0.75 11.30
CA ASP A 16 17.00 0.04 10.14
C ASP A 16 15.86 0.07 9.11
N SER A 17 15.38 1.27 8.79
CA SER A 17 14.37 1.53 7.75
C SER A 17 14.87 2.51 6.69
N SER A 18 16.18 2.77 6.64
CA SER A 18 16.80 3.72 5.72
C SER A 18 16.50 3.42 4.25
N GLY A 19 16.39 2.14 3.88
CA GLY A 19 16.00 1.70 2.53
C GLY A 19 14.61 2.13 2.07
N LEU A 20 13.74 2.55 3.00
CA LEU A 20 12.39 3.07 2.69
C LEU A 20 12.35 4.61 2.64
N HIS A 21 13.52 5.25 2.66
CA HIS A 21 13.71 6.69 2.58
C HIS A 21 14.64 7.05 1.42
N ARG A 22 14.43 8.22 0.83
CA ARG A 22 15.33 8.80 -0.18
C ARG A 22 15.66 10.22 0.23
N GLU A 23 16.95 10.53 0.36
CA GLU A 23 17.44 11.85 0.77
C GLU A 23 16.78 12.37 2.07
N GLY A 24 16.56 11.48 3.03
CA GLY A 24 15.90 11.80 4.30
C GLY A 24 14.38 11.98 4.23
N ARG A 25 13.76 11.79 3.06
CA ARG A 25 12.30 11.86 2.86
C ARG A 25 11.69 10.46 2.84
N LYS A 26 10.51 10.33 3.44
CA LYS A 26 9.68 9.12 3.35
C LYS A 26 9.09 9.01 1.95
N LEU A 27 9.15 7.80 1.38
CA LEU A 27 8.64 7.52 0.03
C LEU A 27 7.15 7.19 -0.02
N GLY A 28 6.46 7.17 1.14
CA GLY A 28 5.06 6.74 1.20
C GLY A 28 4.86 5.22 1.08
N LEU A 29 5.92 4.43 1.22
CA LEU A 29 5.92 2.95 1.06
C LEU A 29 5.54 2.19 2.35
N GLY A 30 4.81 2.81 3.28
CA GLY A 30 4.43 2.13 4.53
C GLY A 30 5.60 1.89 5.50
N SER A 31 6.63 2.75 5.53
CA SER A 31 7.84 2.52 6.33
C SER A 31 7.61 2.27 7.82
N SER A 32 6.60 2.91 8.42
CA SER A 32 6.22 2.65 9.81
C SER A 32 5.64 1.25 10.03
N ALA A 33 4.89 0.73 9.06
CA ALA A 33 4.31 -0.61 9.12
C ALA A 33 5.40 -1.66 8.94
N ALA A 34 6.28 -1.50 7.95
CA ALA A 34 7.43 -2.39 7.73
C ALA A 34 8.34 -2.47 8.97
N ALA A 35 8.65 -1.32 9.57
CA ALA A 35 9.47 -1.24 10.77
C ALA A 35 8.83 -1.96 11.98
N LEU A 36 7.51 -1.78 12.17
CA LEU A 36 6.75 -2.47 13.22
C LEU A 36 6.69 -3.98 12.95
N THR A 37 6.40 -4.39 11.72
CA THR A 37 6.31 -5.80 11.33
C THR A 37 7.63 -6.52 11.57
N ALA A 38 8.76 -5.91 11.18
CA ALA A 38 10.09 -6.44 11.43
C ALA A 38 10.39 -6.57 12.94
N TRP A 39 10.06 -5.54 13.72
CA TRP A 39 10.29 -5.54 15.17
C TRP A 39 9.46 -6.62 15.89
N CYS A 40 8.15 -6.69 15.58
CA CYS A 40 7.26 -7.68 16.16
C CYS A 40 7.67 -9.10 15.74
N GLY A 41 8.07 -9.31 14.49
CA GLY A 41 8.65 -10.58 14.02
C GLY A 41 9.87 -10.98 14.85
N ALA A 42 10.91 -10.13 14.88
CA ALA A 42 12.12 -10.39 15.65
C ALA A 42 11.83 -10.67 17.14
N TRP A 43 10.92 -9.91 17.75
CA TRP A 43 10.52 -10.12 19.13
C TRP A 43 9.88 -11.51 19.35
N LEU A 44 8.96 -11.93 18.49
CA LEU A 44 8.34 -13.25 18.58
C LEU A 44 9.39 -14.37 18.46
N ALA A 45 10.31 -14.27 17.49
CA ALA A 45 11.42 -15.21 17.36
C ALA A 45 12.29 -15.28 18.63
N CYS A 46 12.67 -14.14 19.20
CA CYS A 46 13.45 -14.10 20.45
C CYS A 46 12.72 -14.73 21.64
N MET A 47 11.39 -14.68 21.66
CA MET A 47 10.56 -15.33 22.66
C MET A 47 10.36 -16.84 22.41
N GLY A 48 11.04 -17.41 21.40
CA GLY A 48 10.86 -18.80 21.00
C GLY A 48 9.51 -19.08 20.35
N GLN A 49 8.77 -18.03 19.96
CA GLN A 49 7.54 -18.16 19.20
C GLN A 49 7.91 -18.20 17.72
N GLY A 50 7.68 -19.35 17.08
CA GLY A 50 7.90 -19.48 15.63
C GLY A 50 7.07 -18.45 14.87
N ILE A 51 7.70 -17.77 13.92
CA ILE A 51 7.05 -16.76 13.06
C ILE A 51 6.28 -17.41 11.91
N ALA A 52 6.51 -18.71 11.68
CA ALA A 52 6.12 -19.43 10.47
C ALA A 52 4.65 -19.22 10.06
N ALA A 53 4.43 -18.19 9.24
CA ALA A 53 3.40 -17.98 8.22
C ALA A 53 1.91 -18.26 8.52
N ALA A 54 1.50 -18.71 9.71
CA ALA A 54 0.24 -19.47 9.84
C ALA A 54 -0.64 -19.13 11.05
N ARG A 55 -0.47 -17.97 11.70
CA ARG A 55 -1.48 -17.55 12.67
C ARG A 55 -2.15 -16.24 12.26
N PRO A 56 -3.43 -16.28 11.83
CA PRO A 56 -4.24 -15.08 11.64
C PRO A 56 -4.22 -14.12 12.85
N ASP A 57 -4.02 -14.67 14.06
CA ASP A 57 -3.91 -13.87 15.29
C ASP A 57 -2.65 -12.98 15.34
N ALA A 58 -1.55 -13.38 14.70
CA ALA A 58 -0.31 -12.61 14.68
C ALA A 58 -0.46 -11.36 13.78
N LEU A 59 -0.98 -11.54 12.56
CA LEU A 59 -1.24 -10.41 11.66
C LEU A 59 -2.21 -9.41 12.31
N GLN A 60 -3.31 -9.91 12.89
CA GLN A 60 -4.29 -9.06 13.56
C GLN A 60 -3.65 -8.30 14.73
N GLY A 61 -2.84 -8.97 15.55
CA GLY A 61 -2.09 -8.32 16.63
C GLY A 61 -1.10 -7.25 16.13
N PHE A 62 -0.45 -7.46 14.98
CA PHE A 62 0.45 -6.46 14.38
C PHE A 62 -0.34 -5.26 13.89
N ILE A 63 -1.48 -5.47 13.22
CA ILE A 63 -2.39 -4.41 12.76
C ILE A 63 -2.91 -3.60 13.95
N GLU A 64 -3.32 -4.26 15.03
CA GLU A 64 -3.81 -3.59 16.25
C GLU A 64 -2.71 -2.78 16.93
N THR A 65 -1.49 -3.33 17.03
CA THR A 65 -0.34 -2.63 17.59
C THR A 65 0.00 -1.38 16.77
N HIS A 66 0.01 -1.51 15.43
CA HIS A 66 0.28 -0.39 14.53
C HIS A 66 -0.80 0.69 14.60
N LYS A 67 -2.08 0.29 14.60
CA LYS A 67 -3.22 1.21 14.80
C LYS A 67 -3.09 1.95 16.13
N ALA A 68 -2.74 1.27 17.22
CA ALA A 68 -2.56 1.90 18.52
C ALA A 68 -1.46 2.97 18.50
N TRP A 69 -0.34 2.71 17.82
CA TRP A 69 0.76 3.68 17.68
C TRP A 69 0.44 4.85 16.73
N GLN A 70 -0.46 4.64 15.76
CA GLN A 70 -0.97 5.71 14.87
C GLN A 70 -2.17 6.47 15.44
N GLY A 71 -2.44 6.36 16.76
CA GLY A 71 -3.55 7.07 17.40
C GLY A 71 -4.93 6.56 16.98
N GLY A 72 -5.03 5.26 16.68
CA GLY A 72 -6.27 4.58 16.30
C GLY A 72 -6.64 4.70 14.82
N THR A 73 -5.69 5.04 13.94
CA THR A 73 -5.93 5.20 12.50
C THR A 73 -5.10 4.23 11.66
N GLY A 74 -5.51 3.98 10.42
CA GLY A 74 -4.85 3.06 9.48
C GLY A 74 -5.68 1.79 9.20
N SER A 75 -5.65 1.31 7.96
CA SER A 75 -6.40 0.11 7.56
C SER A 75 -5.73 -1.19 8.00
N GLY A 76 -4.41 -1.18 8.18
CA GLY A 76 -3.59 -2.38 8.37
C GLY A 76 -3.05 -2.97 7.06
N LEU A 77 -3.39 -2.39 5.90
CA LEU A 77 -2.93 -2.84 4.58
C LEU A 77 -1.40 -2.89 4.49
N ASP A 78 -0.72 -1.81 4.90
CA ASP A 78 0.75 -1.74 4.84
C ASP A 78 1.42 -2.79 5.73
N VAL A 79 0.78 -3.12 6.87
CA VAL A 79 1.25 -4.19 7.78
C VAL A 79 1.06 -5.55 7.12
N ALA A 80 -0.12 -5.81 6.53
CA ALA A 80 -0.39 -7.04 5.80
C ALA A 80 0.55 -7.24 4.61
N ALA A 81 0.81 -6.19 3.83
CA ALA A 81 1.77 -6.22 2.73
C ALA A 81 3.19 -6.53 3.22
N SER A 82 3.63 -5.86 4.30
CA SER A 82 4.95 -6.12 4.91
C SER A 82 5.05 -7.52 5.52
N PHE A 83 3.95 -8.07 6.02
CA PHE A 83 3.91 -9.37 6.67
C PHE A 83 3.93 -10.52 5.65
N HIS A 84 3.12 -10.43 4.60
CA HIS A 84 2.95 -11.51 3.63
C HIS A 84 3.91 -11.46 2.45
N GLY A 85 4.36 -10.27 2.05
CA GLY A 85 5.00 -10.08 0.76
C GLY A 85 4.07 -10.44 -0.41
N GLY A 86 4.65 -10.51 -1.60
CA GLY A 86 3.96 -10.82 -2.84
C GLY A 86 2.88 -9.81 -3.18
N VAL A 87 1.86 -10.31 -3.90
CA VAL A 87 0.65 -9.55 -4.22
C VAL A 87 -0.49 -10.15 -3.39
N ILE A 88 -1.26 -9.30 -2.73
CA ILE A 88 -2.34 -9.73 -1.84
C ILE A 88 -3.66 -9.07 -2.22
N ARG A 89 -4.75 -9.80 -2.01
CA ARG A 89 -6.09 -9.22 -1.84
C ARG A 89 -6.27 -8.96 -0.35
N PHE A 90 -6.54 -7.71 0.01
CA PHE A 90 -6.75 -7.30 1.38
C PHE A 90 -8.16 -6.72 1.52
N GLN A 91 -8.92 -7.23 2.48
CA GLN A 91 -10.23 -6.73 2.84
C GLN A 91 -10.30 -6.52 4.34
N LEU A 92 -10.76 -5.35 4.76
CA LEU A 92 -11.02 -5.07 6.18
C LEU A 92 -12.53 -5.12 6.40
N ASP A 93 -12.94 -6.02 7.30
CA ASP A 93 -14.31 -6.15 7.76
C ASP A 93 -14.40 -5.77 9.25
N GLU A 94 -15.51 -5.11 9.64
CA GLU A 94 -15.65 -4.61 11.01
C GLU A 94 -15.86 -5.74 12.03
N GLU A 95 -16.48 -6.85 11.63
CA GLU A 95 -16.80 -7.98 12.52
C GLU A 95 -15.68 -9.01 12.55
N THR A 96 -15.12 -9.33 11.39
CA THR A 96 -14.17 -10.42 11.20
C THR A 96 -12.71 -9.97 11.10
N GLY A 97 -12.46 -8.66 11.03
CA GLY A 97 -11.12 -8.09 11.00
C GLY A 97 -10.49 -8.11 9.60
N ALA A 98 -9.15 -8.14 9.55
CA ALA A 98 -8.41 -8.16 8.28
C ALA A 98 -8.43 -9.57 7.65
N GLN A 99 -8.90 -9.65 6.41
CA GLN A 99 -8.87 -10.84 5.57
C GLN A 99 -7.82 -10.63 4.47
N VAL A 100 -6.92 -11.61 4.32
CA VAL A 100 -5.82 -11.55 3.35
C VAL A 100 -5.75 -12.83 2.56
N ASP A 101 -5.88 -12.72 1.24
CA ASP A 101 -5.69 -13.80 0.29
C ASP A 101 -4.47 -13.52 -0.59
N ARG A 102 -3.81 -14.58 -1.06
CA ARG A 102 -2.80 -14.45 -2.11
C ARG A 102 -3.45 -14.03 -3.42
N ALA A 103 -2.84 -13.08 -4.09
CA ALA A 103 -3.18 -12.66 -5.45
C ALA A 103 -1.94 -12.73 -6.35
N LYS A 104 -2.09 -12.37 -7.61
CA LYS A 104 -0.99 -12.24 -8.57
C LYS A 104 -1.20 -11.03 -9.46
N MET A 105 -0.13 -10.55 -10.08
CA MET A 105 -0.24 -9.72 -11.29
C MET A 105 -0.48 -10.63 -12.50
N PRO A 106 -1.16 -10.16 -13.56
CA PRO A 106 -1.14 -10.87 -14.83
C PRO A 106 0.28 -11.02 -15.36
N ASP A 107 0.57 -12.14 -16.02
CA ASP A 107 1.88 -12.39 -16.62
C ASP A 107 2.21 -11.30 -17.67
N GLY A 108 3.46 -10.85 -17.66
CA GLY A 108 3.94 -9.79 -18.56
C GLY A 108 3.56 -8.36 -18.16
N VAL A 109 2.66 -8.14 -17.20
CA VAL A 109 2.36 -6.79 -16.71
C VAL A 109 3.47 -6.30 -15.78
N GLY A 110 4.20 -5.28 -16.24
CA GLY A 110 5.17 -4.53 -15.44
C GLY A 110 4.60 -3.21 -14.91
N PHE A 111 5.35 -2.56 -14.03
CA PHE A 111 5.01 -1.23 -13.55
C PHE A 111 6.24 -0.33 -13.35
N VAL A 112 6.02 0.97 -13.42
CA VAL A 112 6.98 2.02 -13.05
C VAL A 112 6.36 2.87 -11.94
N SER A 113 7.12 3.10 -10.88
CA SER A 113 6.70 3.96 -9.79
C SER A 113 7.30 5.35 -9.91
N VAL A 114 6.47 6.37 -9.67
CA VAL A 114 6.84 7.79 -9.76
C VAL A 114 6.48 8.48 -8.47
N PHE A 115 7.45 9.15 -7.85
CA PHE A 115 7.25 9.99 -6.68
C PHE A 115 7.17 11.46 -7.10
N VAL A 116 5.99 12.07 -6.95
CA VAL A 116 5.69 13.43 -7.45
C VAL A 116 6.16 14.56 -6.52
N ARG A 117 6.95 14.24 -5.48
CA ARG A 117 7.60 15.17 -4.52
C ARG A 117 6.68 16.01 -3.63
N THR A 118 5.37 16.06 -3.92
CA THR A 118 4.35 16.62 -3.03
C THR A 118 3.93 15.55 -2.02
N SER A 119 3.88 15.85 -0.73
CA SER A 119 3.42 14.87 0.27
C SER A 119 1.90 14.79 0.34
N ALA A 120 1.36 13.58 0.36
CA ALA A 120 -0.07 13.37 0.55
C ALA A 120 -0.53 13.76 1.97
N SER A 121 -1.74 14.28 2.07
CA SER A 121 -2.38 14.57 3.35
C SER A 121 -3.58 13.64 3.58
N THR A 122 -3.31 12.34 3.77
CA THR A 122 -4.32 11.28 4.00
C THR A 122 -5.39 11.69 5.01
N GLN A 123 -4.99 12.28 6.15
CA GLN A 123 -5.93 12.73 7.18
C GLN A 123 -6.89 13.83 6.70
N LYS A 124 -6.44 14.71 5.80
CA LYS A 124 -7.28 15.75 5.21
C LYS A 124 -8.32 15.14 4.28
N HIS A 125 -7.90 14.23 3.38
CA HIS A 125 -8.83 13.52 2.49
C HIS A 125 -9.87 12.74 3.31
N LEU A 126 -9.46 11.98 4.32
CA LEU A 126 -10.40 11.25 5.19
C LEU A 126 -11.40 12.18 5.89
N LYS A 127 -10.97 13.36 6.36
CA LYS A 127 -11.87 14.36 6.95
C LYS A 127 -12.87 14.90 5.93
N GLN A 128 -12.42 15.22 4.71
CA GLN A 128 -13.28 15.71 3.63
C GLN A 128 -14.32 14.66 3.22
N PHE A 129 -13.90 13.40 3.09
CA PHE A 129 -14.80 12.28 2.79
C PHE A 129 -15.85 12.11 3.88
N ARG A 130 -15.44 12.09 5.15
CA ARG A 130 -16.38 11.95 6.29
C ARG A 130 -17.39 13.10 6.36
N ALA A 131 -16.96 14.33 6.12
CA ALA A 131 -17.85 15.49 6.07
C ALA A 131 -18.91 15.33 4.97
N ARG A 132 -18.47 14.94 3.77
CA ARG A 132 -19.37 14.72 2.61
C ARG A 132 -20.27 13.52 2.76
N ALA A 133 -19.79 12.45 3.40
CA ALA A 133 -20.58 11.28 3.72
C ALA A 133 -21.70 11.58 4.73
N ALA A 134 -21.44 12.48 5.71
CA ALA A 134 -22.47 12.94 6.63
C ALA A 134 -23.56 13.78 5.93
N GLU A 135 -23.18 14.57 4.92
CA GLU A 135 -24.12 15.36 4.11
C GLU A 135 -24.92 14.50 3.11
N SER A 136 -24.30 13.48 2.52
CA SER A 136 -24.94 12.62 1.51
C SER A 136 -24.51 11.15 1.67
N PRO A 137 -25.15 10.40 2.60
CA PRO A 137 -24.82 9.00 2.86
C PRO A 137 -25.01 8.09 1.64
N ALA A 138 -26.04 8.34 0.83
CA ALA A 138 -26.30 7.57 -0.39
C ALA A 138 -25.18 7.74 -1.44
N SER A 139 -24.66 8.96 -1.60
CA SER A 139 -23.54 9.22 -2.52
C SER A 139 -22.25 8.58 -2.01
N ALA A 140 -22.00 8.62 -0.70
CA ALA A 140 -20.85 7.94 -0.11
C ALA A 140 -20.91 6.42 -0.32
N ALA A 141 -22.08 5.82 -0.09
CA ALA A 141 -22.30 4.40 -0.35
C ALA A 141 -22.08 4.06 -1.84
N PHE A 142 -22.61 4.87 -2.76
CA PHE A 142 -22.40 4.70 -4.20
C PHE A 142 -20.92 4.69 -4.59
N TRP A 143 -20.12 5.63 -4.07
CA TRP A 143 -18.70 5.70 -4.41
C TRP A 143 -17.91 4.52 -3.84
N MET A 144 -18.16 4.15 -2.58
CA MET A 144 -17.51 3.00 -1.95
C MET A 144 -17.83 1.71 -2.70
N ASP A 145 -19.10 1.49 -3.01
CA ASP A 145 -19.59 0.31 -3.73
C ASP A 145 -19.04 0.26 -5.17
N SER A 146 -18.97 1.40 -5.86
CA SER A 146 -18.40 1.48 -7.22
C SER A 146 -16.91 1.18 -7.25
N LEU A 147 -16.12 1.76 -6.33
CA LEU A 147 -14.68 1.49 -6.25
C LEU A 147 -14.40 0.06 -5.79
N ASN A 148 -15.20 -0.49 -4.87
CA ASN A 148 -15.08 -1.88 -4.44
C ASN A 148 -15.35 -2.84 -5.62
N ARG A 149 -16.38 -2.60 -6.43
CA ARG A 149 -16.64 -3.40 -7.64
C ARG A 149 -15.49 -3.37 -8.64
N LEU A 150 -14.90 -2.20 -8.86
CA LEU A 150 -13.74 -2.06 -9.75
C LEU A 150 -12.52 -2.80 -9.18
N ALA A 151 -12.27 -2.71 -7.88
CA ALA A 151 -11.19 -3.46 -7.24
C ALA A 151 -11.39 -4.99 -7.37
N GLU A 152 -12.58 -5.51 -7.07
CA GLU A 152 -12.89 -6.94 -7.21
C GLU A 152 -12.82 -7.41 -8.68
N THR A 153 -13.28 -6.57 -9.61
CA THR A 153 -13.13 -6.85 -11.05
C THR A 153 -11.66 -6.93 -11.44
N GLY A 154 -10.84 -5.98 -11.01
CA GLY A 154 -9.41 -5.94 -11.32
C GLY A 154 -8.66 -7.13 -10.74
N ILE A 155 -8.98 -7.51 -9.49
CA ILE A 155 -8.45 -8.73 -8.86
C ILE A 155 -8.85 -9.96 -9.68
N GLY A 156 -10.12 -10.08 -10.07
CA GLY A 156 -10.60 -11.20 -10.89
C GLY A 156 -9.87 -11.30 -12.24
N ARG A 157 -9.65 -10.17 -12.92
CA ARG A 157 -8.88 -10.09 -14.17
C ARG A 157 -7.43 -10.49 -13.97
N ALA A 158 -6.79 -10.00 -12.90
CA ALA A 158 -5.43 -10.36 -12.55
C ALA A 158 -5.26 -11.86 -12.27
N MET A 159 -6.19 -12.44 -11.51
CA MET A 159 -6.19 -13.87 -11.20
C MET A 159 -6.44 -14.74 -12.44
N ALA A 160 -7.22 -14.24 -13.40
CA ALA A 160 -7.50 -14.90 -14.68
C ALA A 160 -6.38 -14.73 -15.73
N ASP A 161 -5.29 -14.03 -15.39
CA ASP A 161 -4.20 -13.68 -16.31
C ASP A 161 -4.62 -12.80 -17.50
N ASP A 162 -5.71 -12.04 -17.32
CA ASP A 162 -6.23 -11.11 -18.33
C ASP A 162 -5.54 -9.75 -18.19
N ALA A 163 -4.38 -9.61 -18.84
CA ALA A 163 -3.56 -8.41 -18.79
C ALA A 163 -4.31 -7.16 -19.30
N ASP A 164 -4.98 -7.26 -20.44
CA ASP A 164 -5.70 -6.13 -21.04
C ASP A 164 -6.87 -5.70 -20.15
N GLY A 165 -7.70 -6.66 -19.71
CA GLY A 165 -8.82 -6.37 -18.82
C GLY A 165 -8.38 -5.84 -17.45
N PHE A 166 -7.22 -6.26 -16.95
CA PHE A 166 -6.61 -5.70 -15.74
C PHE A 166 -6.20 -4.25 -15.95
N LEU A 167 -5.49 -3.94 -17.05
CA LEU A 167 -5.06 -2.57 -17.37
C LEU A 167 -6.26 -1.63 -17.58
N ASP A 168 -7.32 -2.09 -18.24
CA ASP A 168 -8.56 -1.33 -18.38
C ASP A 168 -9.21 -1.06 -17.03
N THR A 169 -9.23 -2.06 -16.14
CA THR A 169 -9.75 -1.86 -14.78
C THR A 169 -8.92 -0.86 -13.97
N ILE A 170 -7.59 -0.80 -14.17
CA ILE A 170 -6.74 0.24 -13.57
C ILE A 170 -7.14 1.63 -14.06
N ARG A 171 -7.44 1.79 -15.36
CA ARG A 171 -7.91 3.07 -15.94
C ARG A 171 -9.28 3.46 -15.37
N ASP A 172 -10.21 2.51 -15.31
CA ASP A 172 -11.55 2.74 -14.74
C ASP A 172 -11.47 3.12 -13.25
N TYR A 173 -10.62 2.44 -12.48
CA TYR A 173 -10.38 2.76 -11.08
C TYR A 173 -9.74 4.14 -10.90
N ALA A 174 -8.79 4.51 -11.78
CA ALA A 174 -8.20 5.85 -11.78
C ALA A 174 -9.24 6.94 -12.05
N GLY A 175 -10.12 6.73 -13.04
CA GLY A 175 -11.26 7.63 -13.32
C GLY A 175 -12.24 7.72 -12.15
N GLY A 176 -12.56 6.58 -11.53
CA GLY A 176 -13.41 6.53 -10.33
C GLY A 176 -12.82 7.29 -9.14
N LEU A 177 -11.51 7.19 -8.92
CA LEU A 177 -10.81 7.97 -7.89
C LEU A 177 -10.81 9.47 -8.17
N GLN A 178 -10.67 9.89 -9.43
CA GLN A 178 -10.77 11.30 -9.80
C GLN A 178 -12.16 11.85 -9.51
N ALA A 179 -13.20 11.15 -9.96
CA ALA A 179 -14.59 11.55 -9.73
C ALA A 179 -14.96 11.56 -8.23
N LEU A 180 -14.46 10.59 -7.45
CA LEU A 180 -14.57 10.61 -5.99
C LEU A 180 -13.91 11.87 -5.41
N GLY A 181 -12.70 12.20 -5.87
CA GLY A 181 -11.95 13.39 -5.47
C GLY A 181 -12.75 14.67 -5.71
N GLU A 182 -13.33 14.82 -6.90
CA GLU A 182 -14.21 15.95 -7.24
C GLU A 182 -15.43 16.03 -6.32
N TRP A 183 -16.14 14.93 -6.11
CA TRP A 183 -17.29 14.88 -5.21
C TRP A 183 -16.94 15.29 -3.79
N MET A 184 -15.81 14.81 -3.27
CA MET A 184 -15.38 15.13 -1.90
C MET A 184 -14.67 16.50 -1.78
N GLY A 185 -14.39 17.18 -2.89
CA GLY A 185 -13.61 18.41 -2.93
C GLY A 185 -12.14 18.21 -2.52
N ALA A 186 -11.55 17.08 -2.90
CA ALA A 186 -10.16 16.74 -2.62
C ALA A 186 -9.37 16.46 -3.90
N ALA A 187 -8.15 16.97 -3.95
CA ALA A 187 -7.22 16.71 -5.04
C ALA A 187 -6.56 15.34 -4.85
N ILE A 188 -7.33 14.25 -5.02
CA ILE A 188 -6.76 12.89 -5.03
C ILE A 188 -5.73 12.78 -6.16
N PHE A 189 -6.08 13.26 -7.35
CA PHE A 189 -5.13 13.52 -8.42
C PHE A 189 -4.69 14.99 -8.33
N THR A 190 -3.42 15.20 -8.01
CA THR A 190 -2.80 16.54 -8.05
C THR A 190 -2.46 16.91 -9.50
N PRO A 191 -2.14 18.19 -9.78
CA PRO A 191 -1.65 18.58 -11.11
C PRO A 191 -0.47 17.75 -11.59
N GLU A 192 0.43 17.36 -10.68
CA GLU A 192 1.58 16.49 -10.99
C GLU A 192 1.13 15.07 -11.40
N HIS A 193 0.17 14.48 -10.70
CA HIS A 193 -0.37 13.18 -11.07
C HIS A 193 -1.18 13.21 -12.37
N LEU A 194 -1.87 14.31 -12.68
CA LEU A 194 -2.55 14.48 -13.97
C LEU A 194 -1.53 14.55 -15.11
N GLN A 195 -0.41 15.25 -14.93
CA GLN A 195 0.69 15.23 -15.91
C GLN A 195 1.27 13.83 -16.12
N MET A 196 1.39 13.03 -15.04
CA MET A 196 1.85 11.64 -15.15
C MET A 196 0.82 10.72 -15.80
N LEU A 197 -0.47 10.96 -15.59
CA LEU A 197 -1.55 10.26 -16.29
C LEU A 197 -1.48 10.53 -17.80
N GLU A 198 -1.44 11.80 -18.20
CA GLU A 198 -1.30 12.20 -19.62
C GLU A 198 -0.01 11.65 -20.25
N LEU A 199 1.09 11.63 -19.48
CA LEU A 199 2.34 11.04 -19.95
C LEU A 199 2.21 9.53 -20.15
N ALA A 200 1.58 8.81 -19.21
CA ALA A 200 1.36 7.37 -19.30
C ALA A 200 0.48 7.02 -20.52
N GLU A 201 -0.58 7.79 -20.76
CA GLU A 201 -1.46 7.62 -21.93
C GLU A 201 -0.70 7.74 -23.26
N ARG A 202 0.26 8.66 -23.36
CA ARG A 202 1.11 8.81 -24.56
C ARG A 202 1.99 7.59 -24.84
N PHE A 203 2.29 6.79 -23.82
CA PHE A 203 3.01 5.52 -23.95
C PHE A 203 2.05 4.31 -23.99
N GLY A 204 0.73 4.52 -24.01
CA GLY A 204 -0.26 3.43 -23.97
C GLY A 204 -0.37 2.74 -22.61
N LEU A 205 0.18 3.32 -21.55
CA LEU A 205 0.19 2.76 -20.20
C LEU A 205 -1.07 3.14 -19.42
N ALA A 206 -1.48 2.30 -18.47
CA ALA A 206 -2.49 2.65 -17.47
C ALA A 206 -1.80 3.33 -16.28
N TYR A 207 -2.40 4.35 -15.67
CA TYR A 207 -1.79 5.04 -14.54
C TYR A 207 -2.81 5.33 -13.44
N LYS A 208 -2.40 5.14 -12.18
CA LYS A 208 -3.18 5.52 -11.00
C LYS A 208 -2.28 6.04 -9.88
N VAL A 209 -2.85 6.87 -9.02
CA VAL A 209 -2.23 7.20 -7.72
C VAL A 209 -2.13 5.94 -6.84
N SER A 210 -1.15 5.92 -5.94
CA SER A 210 -0.94 4.88 -4.93
C SER A 210 -1.13 5.46 -3.54
N GLY A 211 -1.90 4.77 -2.69
CA GLY A 211 -2.30 5.29 -1.38
C GLY A 211 -3.47 6.28 -1.45
N ALA A 212 -3.49 7.27 -0.56
CA ALA A 212 -4.61 8.19 -0.38
C ALA A 212 -4.74 9.28 -1.46
N GLY A 213 -3.76 9.39 -2.37
CA GLY A 213 -3.63 10.48 -3.33
C GLY A 213 -3.31 11.83 -2.69
N GLY A 214 -3.22 12.87 -3.51
CA GLY A 214 -2.79 14.20 -3.06
C GLY A 214 -1.27 14.39 -3.02
N GLY A 215 -0.52 13.46 -3.62
CA GLY A 215 0.93 13.44 -3.63
C GLY A 215 1.47 12.02 -3.52
N ASP A 216 2.70 11.91 -3.04
CA ASP A 216 3.48 10.69 -2.90
C ASP A 216 3.67 9.94 -4.22
N LEU A 217 3.11 8.74 -4.33
CA LEU A 217 3.41 7.79 -5.38
C LEU A 217 2.28 7.67 -6.40
N GLY A 218 2.67 7.57 -7.66
CA GLY A 218 1.86 7.03 -8.74
C GLY A 218 2.50 5.78 -9.34
N LEU A 219 1.67 4.94 -9.94
CA LEU A 219 2.10 3.72 -10.62
C LEU A 219 1.58 3.74 -12.06
N ALA A 220 2.49 3.59 -13.02
CA ALA A 220 2.18 3.31 -14.41
C ALA A 220 2.33 1.81 -14.68
N PHE A 221 1.39 1.21 -15.41
CA PHE A 221 1.32 -0.23 -15.69
C PHE A 221 1.23 -0.46 -17.20
N GLY A 222 1.83 -1.55 -17.68
CA GLY A 222 1.72 -1.96 -19.07
C GLY A 222 2.40 -3.31 -19.33
N VAL A 223 2.14 -3.86 -20.52
CA VAL A 223 2.75 -5.12 -20.97
C VAL A 223 3.99 -4.92 -21.85
N ASP A 224 4.20 -3.71 -22.38
CA ASP A 224 5.34 -3.39 -23.23
C ASP A 224 6.51 -2.83 -22.39
N PRO A 225 7.64 -3.56 -22.25
CA PRO A 225 8.80 -3.09 -21.52
C PRO A 225 9.44 -1.84 -22.13
N GLU A 226 9.35 -1.64 -23.46
CA GLU A 226 9.90 -0.46 -24.12
C GLU A 226 9.06 0.78 -23.80
N ALA A 227 7.74 0.66 -23.80
CA ALA A 227 6.83 1.70 -23.34
C ALA A 227 7.08 2.08 -21.87
N LEU A 228 7.23 1.09 -20.97
CA LEU A 228 7.55 1.33 -19.57
C LEU A 228 8.90 2.04 -19.40
N ALA A 229 9.93 1.61 -20.13
CA ALA A 229 11.25 2.25 -20.11
C ALA A 229 11.20 3.69 -20.66
N GLY A 230 10.44 3.92 -21.74
CA GLY A 230 10.21 5.24 -22.32
C GLY A 230 9.50 6.18 -21.36
N PHE A 231 8.43 5.71 -20.73
CA PHE A 231 7.71 6.44 -19.69
C PHE A 231 8.63 6.79 -18.52
N ARG A 232 9.40 5.81 -18.02
CA ARG A 232 10.34 6.03 -16.91
C ARG A 232 11.32 7.15 -17.22
N LYS A 233 11.96 7.10 -18.39
CA LYS A 233 12.91 8.12 -18.84
C LYS A 233 12.27 9.50 -18.90
N ALA A 234 11.05 9.61 -19.44
CA ALA A 234 10.34 10.87 -19.56
C ALA A 234 9.84 11.40 -18.19
N ALA A 235 9.42 10.51 -17.29
CA ALA A 235 9.00 10.86 -15.94
C ALA A 235 10.19 11.36 -15.08
N ASP A 236 11.37 10.74 -15.23
CA ASP A 236 12.60 11.13 -14.54
C ASP A 236 13.09 12.56 -14.90
N GLU A 237 12.67 13.12 -16.03
CA GLU A 237 12.97 14.51 -16.38
C GLU A 237 12.29 15.52 -15.43
N ARG A 238 11.24 15.11 -14.72
CA ARG A 238 10.37 16.00 -13.92
C ARG A 238 10.22 15.56 -12.47
N TYR A 239 10.13 14.26 -12.24
CA TYR A 239 9.85 13.63 -10.95
C TYR A 239 10.84 12.51 -10.67
N ASP A 240 10.76 11.91 -9.49
CA ASP A 240 11.67 10.82 -9.13
C ASP A 240 11.03 9.47 -9.46
N THR A 241 11.56 8.74 -10.44
CA THR A 241 11.19 7.33 -10.56
C THR A 241 11.92 6.51 -9.50
N ILE A 242 11.22 5.53 -8.94
CA ILE A 242 11.77 4.63 -7.93
C ILE A 242 11.77 3.22 -8.51
N ASN A 243 12.92 2.57 -8.41
CA ASN A 243 13.05 1.18 -8.84
C ASN A 243 12.46 0.28 -7.75
N LEU A 244 11.17 0.01 -7.86
CA LEU A 244 10.45 -0.88 -6.97
C LEU A 244 10.16 -2.20 -7.67
N ALA A 245 10.26 -3.28 -6.92
CA ALA A 245 9.84 -4.61 -7.33
C ALA A 245 8.97 -5.20 -6.22
N VAL A 246 8.13 -6.18 -6.58
CA VAL A 246 7.36 -6.96 -5.59
C VAL A 246 8.34 -7.90 -4.89
N ASP A 247 8.48 -7.74 -3.58
CA ASP A 247 9.20 -8.70 -2.73
C ASP A 247 8.29 -9.89 -2.43
N PRO A 248 8.64 -11.13 -2.80
CA PRO A 248 7.75 -12.28 -2.62
C PRO A 248 7.73 -12.85 -1.19
N LEU A 249 8.62 -12.42 -0.30
CA LEU A 249 8.82 -13.04 1.01
C LEU A 249 8.04 -12.34 2.12
N GLY A 250 8.04 -11.01 2.16
CA GLY A 250 7.45 -10.25 3.26
C GLY A 250 8.29 -10.34 4.52
N LEU A 251 7.66 -10.70 5.64
CA LEU A 251 8.36 -10.85 6.92
C LEU A 251 9.19 -12.14 6.91
N ASP A 252 10.50 -11.97 6.83
CA ASP A 252 11.48 -13.04 7.02
C ASP A 252 12.31 -12.78 8.28
N VAL A 253 12.54 -13.83 9.07
CA VAL A 253 13.29 -13.73 10.32
C VAL A 253 14.17 -14.94 10.50
N GLU A 254 15.46 -14.66 10.61
CA GLU A 254 16.51 -15.63 10.84
C GLU A 254 17.08 -15.45 12.25
N ILE A 255 17.10 -16.52 13.05
CA ILE A 255 17.82 -16.54 14.33
C ILE A 255 19.25 -16.96 14.04
N VAL A 256 20.18 -16.03 14.20
CA VAL A 256 21.61 -16.30 14.07
C VAL A 256 22.17 -16.51 15.48
N ASP A 257 22.46 -17.76 15.82
CA ASP A 257 23.19 -18.08 17.06
C ASP A 257 24.57 -17.40 17.01
N ARG A 258 24.90 -16.62 18.04
CA ARG A 258 26.22 -16.00 18.22
C ARG A 258 27.08 -16.78 19.19
#